data_AF-A0A386HLR9-F1
#
_entry.id   AF-A0A386HLR9-F1
#
_cell.length_a   1.000
_cell.length_b   1.000
_cell.length_c   1.000
_cell.angle_alpha   90.00
_cell.angle_beta   90.00
_cell.angle_gamma   90.00
#
_symmetry.space_group_name_H-M   'P 1'
#
loop_
_entity.id
_entity.type
_entity.pdbx_description
1 polymer ?
#
loop_
_entity_poly.entity_id
_entity_poly.type
_entity_poly.pdbx_seq_one_letter_code
_entity_poly.pdbx_strand_id
1 'polypeptide(L)'
;MKTRLFTEEFKKKAVELSVSRGTVKDVAEELGIRAELLSKWRNNPLYNGGYLLADNSKLSEEQLKIRRLEKELREIKQESEILKKALGIFSRNERSITNL
;
A
#
# COMPACT_ATOMS: atom_id res chain seq x y z
N MET A 1 12.61 28.56 12.75
CA MET A 1 11.82 27.31 12.91
C MET A 1 12.73 26.12 12.61
N LYS A 2 12.86 25.17 13.53
CA LYS A 2 13.71 23.97 13.35
C LYS A 2 12.97 22.96 12.46
N THR A 3 13.51 22.63 11.30
CA THR A 3 12.96 21.60 10.41
C THR A 3 13.19 20.23 11.03
N ARG A 4 12.10 19.53 11.42
CA ARG A 4 12.19 18.10 11.73
C ARG A 4 12.54 17.36 10.43
N LEU A 5 13.68 16.69 10.40
CA LEU A 5 14.01 15.75 9.32
C LEU A 5 13.31 14.43 9.59
N PHE A 6 12.53 13.99 8.60
CA PHE A 6 11.89 12.68 8.60
C PHE A 6 12.60 11.79 7.59
N THR A 7 12.77 10.51 7.94
CA THR A 7 13.35 9.51 7.03
C THR A 7 12.41 9.26 5.85
N GLU A 8 12.97 8.84 4.71
CA GLU A 8 12.18 8.49 3.53
C GLU A 8 11.17 7.37 3.83
N GLU A 9 11.56 6.39 4.64
CA GLU A 9 10.69 5.29 5.06
C GLU A 9 9.51 5.78 5.91
N PHE A 10 9.75 6.71 6.83
CA PHE A 10 8.69 7.33 7.62
C PHE A 10 7.67 8.04 6.73
N LYS A 11 8.13 8.82 5.74
CA LYS A 11 7.25 9.53 4.81
C LYS A 11 6.40 8.56 3.98
N LYS A 12 7.00 7.47 3.47
CA LYS A 12 6.27 6.41 2.74
C LYS A 12 5.20 5.76 3.59
N LYS A 13 5.54 5.35 4.83
CA LYS A 13 4.56 4.77 5.78
C LYS A 13 3.45 5.75 6.14
N ALA A 14 3.77 7.03 6.34
CA ALA A 14 2.77 8.05 6.63
C ALA A 14 1.78 8.24 5.46
N VAL A 15 2.29 8.23 4.23
CA VAL A 15 1.46 8.29 3.01
C VAL A 15 0.58 7.04 2.89
N GLU A 16 1.13 5.84 3.07
CA GLU A 16 0.35 4.59 3.04
C GLU A 16 -0.74 4.56 4.13
N LEU A 17 -0.40 5.03 5.33
CA LEU A 17 -1.32 5.16 6.45
C LEU A 17 -2.51 6.07 6.09
N SER A 18 -2.22 7.23 5.50
CA SER A 18 -3.25 8.19 5.05
C SER A 18 -4.18 7.65 3.97
N VAL A 19 -3.72 6.67 3.18
CA VAL A 19 -4.52 6.04 2.11
C VAL A 19 -5.35 4.87 2.65
N SER A 20 -4.92 4.23 3.74
CA SER A 20 -5.51 2.97 4.20
C SER A 20 -6.64 3.12 5.22
N ARG A 21 -6.58 4.11 6.11
CA ARG A 21 -7.43 4.07 7.33
C ARG A 21 -7.90 5.41 7.90
N GLY A 22 -7.58 6.54 7.30
CA GLY A 22 -8.06 7.83 7.81
C GLY A 22 -7.99 8.96 6.79
N THR A 23 -8.39 10.15 7.22
CA THR A 23 -8.12 11.37 6.45
C THR A 23 -6.68 11.81 6.67
N VAL A 24 -6.18 12.70 5.81
CA VAL A 24 -4.85 13.32 6.01
C VAL A 24 -4.77 14.02 7.36
N LYS A 25 -5.88 14.59 7.85
CA LYS A 25 -5.90 15.33 9.11
C LYS A 25 -5.69 14.39 10.30
N ASP A 26 -6.46 13.32 10.38
CA ASP A 26 -6.41 12.37 11.50
C ASP A 26 -5.06 11.68 11.58
N VAL A 27 -4.55 11.23 10.43
CA VAL A 27 -3.24 10.58 10.35
C VAL A 27 -2.11 11.55 10.69
N ALA A 28 -2.22 12.82 10.31
CA ALA A 28 -1.22 13.81 10.68
C ALA A 28 -1.22 14.10 12.19
N GLU A 29 -2.40 14.14 12.81
CA GLU A 29 -2.55 14.31 14.26
C GLU A 29 -1.95 13.12 15.03
N GLU A 30 -2.27 11.88 14.63
CA GLU A 30 -1.71 10.66 15.20
C GLU A 30 -0.18 10.62 15.11
N LEU A 31 0.38 11.04 13.96
CA LEU A 31 1.82 11.09 13.73
C LEU A 31 2.51 12.32 14.34
N GLY A 32 1.77 13.25 14.94
CA GLY A 32 2.31 14.49 15.50
C GLY A 32 2.97 15.40 14.45
N ILE A 33 2.46 15.38 13.22
CA ILE A 33 2.94 16.18 12.09
C ILE A 33 1.85 17.14 11.60
N ARG A 34 2.23 18.11 10.77
CA ARG A 34 1.26 19.02 10.14
C ARG A 34 0.55 18.32 8.99
N ALA A 35 -0.78 18.41 8.93
CA ALA A 35 -1.57 17.83 7.83
C ALA A 35 -1.10 18.29 6.44
N GLU A 36 -0.73 19.57 6.31
CA GLU A 36 -0.20 20.14 5.07
C GLU A 36 1.12 19.48 4.62
N LEU A 37 1.95 19.05 5.58
CA LEU A 37 3.18 18.33 5.29
C LEU A 37 2.88 16.93 4.74
N LEU A 38 1.89 16.25 5.33
CA LEU A 38 1.44 14.94 4.86
C LEU A 38 0.79 15.04 3.46
N SER A 39 -0.01 16.08 3.19
CA SER A 39 -0.53 16.36 1.85
C SER A 39 0.58 16.55 0.82
N LYS A 40 1.66 17.27 1.18
CA LYS A 40 2.83 17.42 0.29
C LYS A 40 3.50 16.08 0.01
N TRP A 41 3.60 15.20 1.00
CA TRP A 41 4.16 13.87 0.78
C TRP A 41 3.27 13.01 -0.12
N ARG A 42 1.95 13.06 0.03
CA ARG A 42 1.00 12.34 -0.84
C ARG A 42 1.10 12.73 -2.31
N ASN A 43 1.44 13.98 -2.59
CA ASN A 43 1.60 14.48 -3.96
C ASN A 43 3.00 14.23 -4.54
N ASN A 44 3.95 13.75 -3.73
CA ASN A 44 5.30 13.50 -4.18
C ASN A 44 5.46 12.04 -4.67
N PRO A 45 5.86 11.83 -5.95
CA PRO A 45 6.10 10.51 -6.53
C PRO A 45 7.02 9.61 -5.72
N LEU A 46 8.00 10.20 -5.01
CA LEU A 46 8.96 9.47 -4.19
C LEU A 46 8.31 8.74 -3.01
N TYR A 47 7.18 9.26 -2.51
CA TYR A 47 6.51 8.75 -1.31
C TYR A 47 5.20 8.02 -1.60
N ASN A 48 4.54 8.33 -2.72
CA ASN A 48 3.31 7.67 -3.13
C ASN A 48 3.51 6.50 -4.12
N GLY A 49 4.77 6.18 -4.48
CA GLY A 49 5.09 5.12 -5.42
C GLY A 49 4.84 5.47 -6.89
N GLY A 50 4.64 6.75 -7.21
CA GLY A 50 4.33 7.24 -8.55
C GLY A 50 2.84 7.21 -8.91
N TYR A 51 1.95 6.94 -7.94
CA TYR A 51 0.51 6.78 -8.19
C TYR A 51 -0.30 7.98 -7.70
N LEU A 52 -1.38 8.30 -8.42
CA LEU A 52 -2.38 9.27 -7.95
C LEU A 52 -3.14 8.66 -6.76
N LEU A 53 -2.95 9.26 -5.58
CA LEU A 53 -3.63 8.82 -4.38
C LEU A 53 -5.03 9.44 -4.31
N ALA A 54 -6.07 8.61 -4.33
CA ALA A 54 -7.44 9.06 -4.10
C ALA A 54 -7.57 9.65 -2.68
N ASP A 55 -8.27 10.76 -2.56
CA ASP A 55 -8.49 11.41 -1.27
C ASP A 55 -9.62 10.71 -0.50
N ASN A 56 -9.28 10.13 0.65
CA ASN A 56 -10.24 9.44 1.52
C ASN A 56 -11.23 10.40 2.18
N SER A 57 -10.94 11.71 2.18
CA SER A 57 -11.78 12.76 2.78
C SER A 57 -13.21 12.83 2.23
N LYS A 58 -13.44 12.25 1.04
CA LYS A 58 -14.75 12.24 0.36
C LYS A 58 -15.38 10.85 0.26
N LEU A 59 -14.71 9.80 0.75
CA LEU A 59 -15.24 8.43 0.65
C LEU A 59 -16.15 8.14 1.83
N SER A 60 -17.35 7.61 1.56
CA SER A 60 -18.21 7.09 2.62
C SER A 60 -17.55 5.90 3.32
N GLU A 61 -17.99 5.57 4.54
CA GLU A 61 -17.51 4.38 5.26
C GLU A 61 -17.65 3.10 4.43
N GLU A 62 -18.73 3.00 3.64
CA GLU A 62 -18.96 1.89 2.73
C GLU A 62 -17.92 1.85 1.61
N GLN A 63 -17.57 2.99 1.02
CA GLN A 63 -16.54 3.09 -0.02
C GLN A 63 -15.14 2.78 0.54
N LEU A 64 -14.85 3.18 1.78
CA LEU A 64 -13.61 2.81 2.47
C LEU A 64 -13.54 1.30 2.71
N LYS A 65 -14.66 0.69 3.11
CA LYS A 65 -14.75 -0.76 3.32
C LYS A 65 -14.57 -1.53 2.01
N ILE A 66 -15.22 -1.10 0.93
CA ILE A 66 -15.05 -1.67 -0.41
C ILE A 66 -13.58 -1.61 -0.82
N ARG A 67 -12.94 -0.45 -0.68
CA ARG A 67 -11.53 -0.27 -1.04
C ARG A 67 -10.59 -1.16 -0.23
N ARG A 68 -10.86 -1.33 1.08
CA ARG A 68 -10.10 -2.25 1.95
C ARG A 68 -10.25 -3.69 1.50
N LEU A 69 -11.48 -4.14 1.24
CA LEU A 69 -11.78 -5.48 0.76
C LEU A 69 -11.14 -5.74 -0.61
N GLU A 70 -11.16 -4.77 -1.52
CA GLU A 70 -10.47 -4.89 -2.80
C GLU A 70 -8.95 -5.02 -2.65
N LYS A 71 -8.33 -4.32 -1.67
CA LYS A 71 -6.89 -4.45 -1.40
C LYS A 71 -6.56 -5.86 -0.91
N GLU A 72 -7.30 -6.35 0.09
CA GLU A 72 -7.12 -7.69 0.63
C GLU A 72 -7.31 -8.76 -0.45
N LEU A 73 -8.34 -8.61 -1.29
CA LEU A 73 -8.61 -9.53 -2.40
C LEU A 73 -7.50 -9.51 -3.46
N ARG A 74 -6.84 -8.36 -3.69
CA ARG A 74 -5.68 -8.28 -4.57
C ARG A 74 -4.46 -8.99 -3.99
N GLU A 75 -4.17 -8.78 -2.71
CA GLU A 75 -3.03 -9.41 -2.02
C GLU A 75 -3.17 -10.93 -2.02
N ILE A 76 -4.34 -11.45 -1.64
CA ILE A 76 -4.65 -12.89 -1.68
C ILE A 76 -4.52 -13.45 -3.10
N LYS A 77 -5.00 -12.71 -4.12
CA LYS A 77 -4.84 -13.14 -5.52
C LYS A 77 -3.38 -13.20 -5.93
N GLN A 78 -2.57 -12.22 -5.55
CA GLN A 78 -1.14 -12.23 -5.85
C GLN A 78 -0.43 -13.40 -5.19
N GLU A 79 -0.72 -13.68 -3.92
CA GLU A 79 -0.17 -14.84 -3.20
C GLU A 79 -0.59 -16.15 -3.87
N SER A 80 -1.85 -16.28 -4.24
CA SER A 80 -2.35 -17.46 -4.97
C SER A 80 -1.64 -17.65 -6.32
N GLU A 81 -1.42 -16.58 -7.07
CA GLU A 81 -0.70 -16.65 -8.35
C GLU A 81 0.77 -17.04 -8.17
N ILE A 82 1.43 -16.57 -7.12
CA ILE A 82 2.79 -17.00 -6.78
C ILE A 82 2.81 -18.49 -6.45
N LEU A 83 1.87 -18.97 -5.63
CA LEU A 83 1.75 -20.38 -5.27
C LEU A 83 1.47 -21.26 -6.49
N LYS A 84 0.54 -20.86 -7.36
CA LYS A 84 0.26 -21.58 -8.62
C LYS A 84 1.49 -21.65 -9.53
N LYS A 85 2.24 -20.55 -9.66
CA LYS A 85 3.50 -20.55 -10.43
C LYS A 85 4.52 -21.51 -9.83
N ALA A 86 4.66 -21.53 -8.50
CA ALA A 86 5.54 -22.48 -7.82
C ALA A 86 5.12 -23.94 -8.10
N LEU A 87 3.84 -24.27 -7.92
CA LEU A 87 3.30 -25.60 -8.24
C LEU A 87 3.51 -26.00 -9.71
N GLY A 88 3.33 -25.06 -10.64
CA GLY A 88 3.60 -25.28 -12.06
C GLY A 88 5.07 -25.63 -12.36
N ILE A 89 6.02 -25.04 -11.61
CA ILE A 89 7.44 -25.38 -11.71
C ILE A 89 7.69 -26.80 -11.18
N PHE A 90 7.16 -27.14 -9.99
CA PHE A 90 7.34 -28.46 -9.39
C PHE A 90 6.76 -29.59 -10.25
N SER A 91 5.54 -29.42 -10.78
CA SER A 91 4.90 -30.44 -11.63
C SER A 91 5.56 -30.59 -13.01
N ARG A 92 6.28 -29.56 -13.48
CA ARG A 92 7.08 -29.64 -14.71
C ARG A 92 8.41 -30.37 -14.49
N ASN A 93 8.97 -30.32 -13.28
CA ASN A 93 10.17 -31.07 -12.90
C ASN A 93 9.90 -32.57 -12.71
N GLU A 94 8.72 -33.00 -12.25
CA GLU A 94 8.39 -34.43 -12.14
C GLU A 94 8.39 -35.16 -13.49
N ARG A 95 7.97 -34.49 -14.58
CA ARG A 95 8.01 -35.07 -15.93
C ARG A 95 9.41 -35.25 -16.51
N SER A 96 10.43 -34.62 -15.92
CA SER A 96 11.83 -34.80 -16.31
C SER A 96 12.56 -35.84 -15.49
N ILE A 97 12.03 -36.23 -14.31
CA ILE A 97 12.67 -37.23 -13.43
C ILE A 97 12.16 -38.66 -13.74
N THR A 98 10.99 -38.82 -14.36
CA THR A 98 10.44 -40.14 -14.74
C THR A 98 10.92 -40.68 -16.09
N ASN A 99 11.89 -40.05 -16.73
CA ASN A 99 12.57 -40.52 -17.96
C ASN A 99 14.05 -40.87 -17.71
N LEU A 100 14.38 -41.39 -16.54
CA LEU A 100 15.66 -42.02 -16.22
C LEU A 100 15.44 -43.46 -15.75
#